data_AF-A0A378LNR8-F1
#
_entry.id   AF-A0A378LNR8-F1
#
_cell.length_a   1.000
_cell.length_b   1.000
_cell.length_c   1.000
_cell.angle_alpha   90.00
_cell.angle_beta   90.00
_cell.angle_gamma   90.00
#
_symmetry.space_group_name_H-M   'P 1'
#
loop_
_entity.id
_entity.type
_entity.pdbx_description
1 polymer ?
#
loop_
_entity_poly.entity_id
_entity_poly.type
_entity_poly.pdbx_seq_one_letter_code
_entity_poly.pdbx_strand_id
1 'polypeptide(L)'
;MRKTKIVMGITGFGLLLGSHVASAEKLLTHRYDLPSGQLVLLKGNVFSTRKIDCQIRADVPKDHTINFVSLHNQNIVNGLILPEGQNTTIKSKIGDHIFIEMESNSELGLTNEGDSLVNIECK
;
A
#
# COMPACT_ATOMS: atom_id res chain seq x y z
N MET A 1 -18.19 -68.82 -19.89
CA MET A 1 -19.48 -68.09 -19.77
C MET A 1 -20.01 -68.20 -18.34
N ARG A 2 -19.98 -67.11 -17.57
CA ARG A 2 -21.00 -66.81 -16.55
C ARG A 2 -20.89 -65.32 -16.22
N LYS A 3 -21.96 -64.59 -16.52
CA LYS A 3 -22.14 -63.17 -16.23
C LYS A 3 -22.66 -63.04 -14.80
N THR A 4 -22.07 -62.16 -14.00
CA THR A 4 -22.75 -61.53 -12.87
C THR A 4 -22.33 -60.07 -12.79
N LYS A 5 -23.28 -59.17 -13.03
CA LYS A 5 -23.19 -57.71 -12.79
C LYS A 5 -24.04 -57.41 -11.56
N ILE A 6 -23.49 -56.71 -10.56
CA ILE A 6 -24.16 -55.84 -9.55
C ILE A 6 -23.04 -54.90 -9.05
N VAL A 7 -22.89 -53.62 -9.45
CA VAL A 7 -23.64 -52.36 -9.22
C VAL A 7 -23.54 -51.82 -7.78
N MET A 8 -23.11 -50.54 -7.70
CA MET A 8 -23.20 -49.56 -6.59
C MET A 8 -22.40 -49.88 -5.32
N GLY A 9 -21.58 -49.00 -4.75
CA GLY A 9 -21.57 -47.53 -4.81
C GLY A 9 -21.49 -47.05 -3.36
N ILE A 10 -20.32 -46.62 -2.90
CA ILE A 10 -20.19 -45.83 -1.67
C ILE A 10 -19.28 -44.66 -2.00
N THR A 11 -19.93 -43.54 -2.25
CA THR A 11 -19.37 -42.19 -2.22
C THR A 11 -18.74 -41.95 -0.85
N GLY A 12 -17.43 -42.19 -0.77
CA GLY A 12 -16.62 -41.78 0.36
C GLY A 12 -16.51 -40.25 0.38
N PHE A 13 -17.36 -39.62 1.19
CA PHE A 13 -17.27 -38.22 1.58
C PHE A 13 -15.98 -38.04 2.40
N GLY A 14 -14.87 -37.77 1.72
CA GLY A 14 -13.59 -37.43 2.33
C GLY A 14 -13.48 -35.91 2.47
N LEU A 15 -13.71 -35.43 3.68
CA LEU A 15 -13.65 -34.04 4.13
C LEU A 15 -12.56 -33.21 3.44
N LEU A 16 -12.98 -32.23 2.66
CA LEU A 16 -12.16 -31.06 2.32
C LEU A 16 -11.85 -30.32 3.63
N LEU A 17 -10.71 -30.62 4.23
CA LEU A 17 -10.09 -29.73 5.21
C LEU A 17 -9.56 -28.52 4.44
N GLY A 18 -10.46 -27.56 4.20
CA GLY A 18 -10.11 -26.22 3.78
C GLY A 18 -9.28 -25.58 4.89
N SER A 19 -7.95 -25.69 4.76
CA SER A 19 -7.01 -24.91 5.56
C SER A 19 -7.16 -23.45 5.17
N HIS A 20 -8.08 -22.76 5.84
CA HIS A 20 -8.10 -21.30 5.90
C HIS A 20 -6.88 -20.87 6.71
N VAL A 21 -5.75 -20.68 6.03
CA VAL A 21 -4.67 -19.86 6.56
C VAL A 21 -5.19 -18.42 6.52
N ALA A 22 -5.88 -18.00 7.57
CA ALA A 22 -6.04 -16.59 7.85
C ALA A 22 -4.65 -16.07 8.23
N SER A 23 -3.89 -15.67 7.22
CA SER A 23 -2.68 -14.87 7.42
C SER A 23 -3.15 -13.56 8.02
N ALA A 24 -3.08 -13.44 9.35
CA ALA A 24 -3.13 -12.15 10.02
C ALA A 24 -1.85 -11.42 9.62
N GLU A 25 -1.89 -10.71 8.49
CA GLU A 25 -0.86 -9.76 8.12
C GLU A 25 -0.80 -8.72 9.23
N LYS A 26 0.24 -8.84 10.06
CA LYS A 26 0.58 -7.84 11.05
C LYS A 26 0.80 -6.55 10.29
N LEU A 27 -0.17 -5.63 10.35
CA LEU A 27 -0.13 -4.33 9.68
C LEU A 27 1.09 -3.58 10.23
N LEU A 28 2.22 -3.68 9.54
CA LEU A 28 3.47 -3.04 9.95
C LEU A 28 3.29 -1.55 9.72
N THR A 29 3.09 -0.81 10.81
CA THR A 29 3.07 0.65 10.77
C THR A 29 4.49 1.14 10.53
N HIS A 30 4.71 1.84 9.43
CA HIS A 30 5.99 2.44 9.05
C HIS A 30 5.94 3.95 9.29
N ARG A 31 6.96 4.49 9.95
CA ARG A 31 7.11 5.94 10.13
C ARG A 31 8.23 6.46 9.25
N TYR A 32 7.97 7.55 8.56
CA TYR A 32 8.95 8.24 7.73
C TYR A 32 9.09 9.68 8.20
N ASP A 33 10.32 10.08 8.50
CA ASP A 33 10.67 11.46 8.72
C ASP A 33 10.93 12.12 7.37
N LEU A 34 10.29 13.25 7.10
CA LEU A 34 10.44 14.07 5.89
C LEU A 34 11.07 15.41 6.28
N PRO A 35 12.41 15.49 6.34
CA PRO A 35 13.11 16.76 6.49
C PRO A 35 12.80 17.70 5.32
N SER A 36 12.88 19.00 5.57
CA SER A 36 12.69 20.04 4.55
C SER A 36 13.60 19.80 3.34
N GLY A 37 12.99 19.71 2.15
CA GLY A 37 13.69 19.58 0.86
C GLY A 37 14.37 18.24 0.62
N GLN A 38 14.26 17.25 1.53
CA GLN A 38 14.87 15.94 1.33
C GLN A 38 13.89 14.96 0.68
N LEU A 39 14.39 14.22 -0.31
CA LEU A 39 13.65 13.16 -0.99
C LEU A 39 13.67 11.88 -0.15
N VAL A 40 12.49 11.38 0.17
CA VAL A 40 12.29 10.06 0.79
C VAL A 40 11.58 9.15 -0.21
N LEU A 41 12.03 7.90 -0.28
CA LEU A 41 11.51 6.92 -1.24
C LEU A 41 10.59 5.92 -0.55
N LEU A 42 9.39 5.79 -1.10
CA LEU A 42 8.50 4.67 -0.86
C LEU A 42 8.62 3.68 -2.01
N LYS A 43 8.71 2.38 -1.68
CA LYS A 43 8.80 1.29 -2.65
C LYS A 43 7.54 0.45 -2.63
N GLY A 44 7.01 0.19 -3.82
CA GLY A 44 5.93 -0.75 -4.05
C GLY A 44 6.37 -2.21 -3.82
N ASN A 45 5.41 -3.12 -3.83
CA ASN A 45 5.69 -4.54 -3.76
C ASN A 45 6.13 -5.05 -5.14
N VAL A 46 6.95 -6.10 -5.18
CA VAL A 46 7.50 -6.62 -6.44
C VAL A 46 6.41 -7.26 -7.33
N PHE A 47 5.40 -7.88 -6.72
CA PHE A 47 4.44 -8.74 -7.43
C PHE A 47 2.98 -8.27 -7.34
N SER A 48 2.70 -7.18 -6.63
CA SER A 48 1.33 -6.74 -6.37
C SER A 48 1.23 -5.24 -6.19
N THR A 49 0.03 -4.70 -6.44
CA THR A 49 -0.31 -3.35 -6.04
C THR A 49 -0.36 -3.26 -4.52
N ARG A 50 0.26 -2.22 -3.98
CA ARG A 50 0.25 -1.91 -2.54
C ARG A 50 -0.62 -0.69 -2.29
N LYS A 51 -1.56 -0.79 -1.35
CA LYS A 51 -2.33 0.36 -0.85
C LYS A 51 -1.80 0.73 0.53
N ILE A 52 -1.64 2.02 0.79
CA ILE A 52 -1.04 2.55 2.00
C ILE A 52 -1.90 3.74 2.47
N ASP A 53 -2.23 3.76 3.75
CA ASP A 53 -2.85 4.93 4.40
C ASP A 53 -1.82 5.60 5.30
N CYS A 54 -1.45 6.84 4.98
CA CYS A 54 -0.45 7.61 5.71
C CYS A 54 -1.09 8.78 6.45
N GLN A 55 -0.95 8.82 7.77
CA GLN A 55 -1.37 9.93 8.61
C GLN A 55 -0.22 10.94 8.82
N ILE A 56 -0.52 12.23 8.67
CA ILE A 56 0.42 13.31 8.96
C ILE A 56 0.60 13.48 10.46
N ARG A 57 1.83 13.32 10.92
CA ARG A 57 2.31 13.59 12.28
C ARG A 57 3.32 14.72 12.20
N ALA A 58 2.99 15.91 12.66
CA ALA A 58 3.97 17.00 12.71
C ALA A 58 3.95 17.66 14.08
N ASP A 59 5.07 18.29 14.44
CA ASP A 59 5.18 18.99 15.71
C ASP A 59 4.52 20.38 15.66
N VAL A 60 4.45 20.96 14.46
CA VAL A 60 3.92 22.31 14.26
C VAL A 60 2.50 22.24 13.66
N PRO A 61 1.49 22.81 14.34
CA PRO A 61 0.09 22.82 13.86
C PRO A 61 -0.13 23.88 12.78
N LYS A 62 0.54 23.71 11.64
CA LYS A 62 0.38 24.51 10.42
C LYS A 62 0.07 23.61 9.23
N ASP A 63 -0.22 24.23 8.10
CA ASP A 63 -0.29 23.52 6.82
C ASP A 63 1.13 23.07 6.41
N HIS A 64 1.23 21.81 5.98
CA HIS A 64 2.42 21.17 5.49
C HIS A 64 2.22 20.83 4.02
N THR A 65 3.22 21.16 3.21
CA THR A 65 3.18 20.94 1.76
C THR A 65 4.11 19.78 1.42
N ILE A 66 3.55 18.70 0.90
CA ILE A 66 4.32 17.51 0.51
C ILE A 66 4.17 17.34 -1.00
N ASN A 67 5.29 17.34 -1.70
CA ASN A 67 5.37 17.00 -3.10
C ASN A 67 5.59 15.50 -3.27
N PHE A 68 4.82 14.89 -4.17
CA PHE A 68 4.87 13.49 -4.54
C PHE A 68 5.31 13.39 -5.98
N VAL A 69 6.32 12.58 -6.28
CA VAL A 69 6.82 12.35 -7.63
C VAL A 69 6.84 10.86 -7.95
N SER A 70 6.19 10.47 -9.05
CA SER A 70 6.22 9.09 -9.52
C SER A 70 7.55 8.83 -10.23
N LEU A 71 8.49 8.16 -9.57
CA LEU A 71 9.84 7.95 -10.10
C LEU A 71 9.91 6.72 -10.99
N HIS A 72 9.12 5.70 -10.69
CA HIS A 72 9.02 4.50 -11.51
C HIS A 72 7.61 3.91 -11.47
N ASN A 73 7.09 3.50 -12.63
CA ASN A 73 5.72 3.05 -12.87
C ASN A 73 4.68 4.08 -12.41
N GLN A 74 3.40 3.70 -12.45
CA GLN A 74 2.30 4.55 -12.04
C GLN A 74 2.06 4.44 -10.52
N ASN A 75 1.74 5.58 -9.92
CA ASN A 75 1.27 5.67 -8.54
C ASN A 75 -0.03 6.48 -8.51
N ILE A 76 -0.83 6.31 -7.46
CA ILE A 76 -2.07 7.06 -7.24
C ILE A 76 -1.97 7.69 -5.86
N VAL A 77 -2.15 9.01 -5.76
CA VAL A 77 -2.11 9.74 -4.49
C VAL A 77 -3.43 10.49 -4.31
N ASN A 78 -4.18 10.18 -3.25
CA ASN A 78 -5.53 10.69 -3.00
C ASN A 78 -6.46 10.56 -4.23
N GLY A 79 -6.37 9.44 -4.94
CA GLY A 79 -7.14 9.16 -6.16
C GLY A 79 -6.62 9.84 -7.42
N LEU A 80 -5.63 10.73 -7.33
CA LEU A 80 -4.97 11.31 -8.49
C LEU A 80 -3.94 10.35 -9.07
N ILE A 81 -4.13 9.97 -10.33
CA ILE A 81 -3.20 9.12 -11.07
C ILE A 81 -1.96 9.93 -11.42
N LEU A 82 -0.80 9.43 -11.02
CA LEU A 82 0.54 9.96 -11.31
C LEU A 82 1.29 8.96 -12.19
N PRO A 83 1.30 9.15 -13.52
CA PRO A 83 2.20 8.44 -14.41
C PRO A 83 3.67 8.69 -14.04
N GLU A 84 4.56 7.80 -14.48
CA GLU A 84 6.00 7.96 -14.31
C GLU A 84 6.48 9.34 -14.81
N GLY A 85 7.31 10.00 -14.02
CA GLY A 85 7.83 11.34 -14.27
C GLY A 85 6.89 12.50 -13.89
N GLN A 86 5.63 12.21 -13.51
CA GLN A 86 4.68 13.24 -13.06
C GLN A 86 4.77 13.47 -11.55
N ASN A 87 4.33 14.66 -11.13
CA ASN A 87 4.28 15.04 -9.73
C ASN A 87 2.94 15.68 -9.33
N THR A 88 2.70 15.74 -8.03
CA THR A 88 1.59 16.50 -7.44
C THR A 88 1.98 16.99 -6.06
N THR A 89 1.39 18.11 -5.67
CA THR A 89 1.65 18.73 -4.36
C THR A 89 0.37 18.70 -3.54
N ILE A 90 0.46 18.19 -2.32
CA ILE A 90 -0.65 18.12 -1.37
C ILE A 90 -0.35 19.02 -0.18
N LYS A 91 -1.30 19.90 0.13
CA LYS A 91 -1.34 20.64 1.39
C LYS A 91 -2.13 19.80 2.40
N SER A 92 -1.56 19.60 3.58
CA SER A 92 -2.09 18.74 4.61
C SER A 92 -1.84 19.32 6.00
N LYS A 93 -2.67 18.96 6.97
CA LYS A 93 -2.55 19.33 8.38
C LYS A 93 -2.24 18.11 9.23
N ILE A 94 -1.84 18.35 10.48
CA ILE A 94 -1.69 17.26 11.46
C ILE A 94 -2.99 16.47 11.56
N GLY A 95 -2.89 15.15 11.47
CA GLY A 95 -4.03 14.24 11.55
C GLY A 95 -4.68 13.94 10.21
N ASP A 96 -4.38 14.69 9.15
CA ASP A 96 -4.87 14.39 7.80
C ASP A 96 -4.31 13.06 7.31
N HIS A 97 -5.07 12.40 6.44
CA HIS A 97 -4.72 11.13 5.82
C HIS A 97 -4.42 11.32 4.34
N ILE A 98 -3.37 10.65 3.88
CA ILE A 98 -2.97 10.56 2.48
C ILE A 98 -3.05 9.09 2.07
N PHE A 99 -3.90 8.81 1.11
CA PHE A 99 -4.07 7.47 0.55
C PHE A 99 -3.18 7.32 -0.67
N ILE A 100 -2.36 6.27 -0.67
CA ILE A 100 -1.42 5.98 -1.75
C ILE A 100 -1.70 4.58 -2.29
N GLU A 101 -1.86 4.46 -3.61
CA GLU A 101 -1.85 3.18 -4.30
C GLU A 101 -0.62 3.12 -5.22
N MET A 102 0.18 2.07 -5.05
CA MET A 102 1.45 1.87 -5.73
C MET A 102 1.35 0.63 -6.59
N GLU A 103 1.56 0.74 -7.91
CA GLU A 103 1.62 -0.44 -8.77
C GLU A 103 2.80 -1.37 -8.43
N SER A 104 2.78 -2.59 -8.97
CA SER A 104 3.88 -3.52 -8.78
C SER A 104 5.20 -2.93 -9.29
N ASN A 105 6.26 -3.05 -8.50
CA ASN A 105 7.58 -2.47 -8.77
C ASN A 105 7.56 -0.93 -8.92
N SER A 106 6.58 -0.20 -8.38
CA SER A 106 6.61 1.26 -8.45
C SER A 106 7.52 1.88 -7.40
N GLU A 107 8.02 3.08 -7.69
CA GLU A 107 8.76 3.92 -6.75
C GLU A 107 8.13 5.31 -6.68
N LEU A 108 7.84 5.78 -5.46
CA LEU A 108 7.24 7.08 -5.19
C LEU A 108 8.19 7.90 -4.32
N GLY A 109 8.54 9.09 -4.80
CA GLY A 109 9.33 10.07 -4.07
C GLY A 109 8.44 11.04 -3.30
N LEU A 110 8.79 11.32 -2.06
CA LEU A 110 8.13 12.30 -1.20
C LEU A 110 9.14 13.36 -0.78
N THR A 111 8.76 14.62 -0.91
CA THR A 111 9.57 15.75 -0.47
C THR A 111 8.69 16.71 0.32
N ASN A 112 9.12 17.05 1.52
CA ASN A 112 8.51 18.13 2.29
C ASN A 112 9.00 19.48 1.76
N GLU A 113 8.11 20.31 1.23
CA GLU A 113 8.42 21.63 0.69
C GLU A 113 8.39 22.74 1.75
N GLY A 114 8.05 22.42 3.00
CA GLY A 114 8.04 23.36 4.11
C GLY A 114 9.31 23.28 4.98
N ASP A 115 9.55 24.34 5.76
CA ASP A 115 10.78 24.50 6.56
C ASP A 115 10.85 23.62 7.83
N SER A 116 9.75 22.95 8.19
CA SER A 116 9.64 22.20 9.45
C SER A 116 9.57 20.71 9.17
N LEU A 117 10.15 19.88 10.04
CA LEU A 117 10.07 18.43 9.93
C LEU A 117 8.60 17.96 9.92
N VAL A 118 8.29 17.06 9.00
CA VAL A 118 7.01 16.35 8.95
C VAL A 118 7.28 14.87 9.12
N ASN A 119 6.58 14.20 10.04
CA ASN A 119 6.55 12.75 10.13
C ASN A 119 5.27 12.23 9.46
N ILE A 120 5.36 11.13 8.73
CA ILE A 120 4.20 10.43 8.20
C ILE A 120 4.17 9.01 8.74
N GLU A 121 3.03 8.60 9.26
CA GLU A 121 2.79 7.26 9.78
C GLU A 121 1.90 6.48 8.83
N CYS A 122 2.48 5.50 8.13
CA CYS A 122 1.86 4.73 7.07
C CYS A 122 1.50 3.30 7.51
N LYS A 123 0.34 2.81 7.09
CA LYS A 123 -0.24 1.52 7.45
C LYS A 123 -0.64 0.71 6.22
#